data_AF-F2S5P3-F1
#
_entry.id   AF-F2S5P3-F1
#
_cell.length_a   1.000
_cell.length_b   1.000
_cell.length_c   1.000
_cell.angle_alpha   90.00
_cell.angle_beta   90.00
_cell.angle_gamma   90.00
#
_symmetry.space_group_name_H-M   'P 1'
#
loop_
_entity.id
_entity.type
_entity.pdbx_description
1 polymer ?
#
loop_
_entity_poly.entity_id
_entity_poly.type
_entity_poly.pdbx_seq_one_letter_code
_entity_poly.pdbx_strand_id
1 'polypeptide(L)'
;MHSNTAVIALSALAALVPAALAGGNLGTANVQNACGKDVYLWSIADSAGEKMITLKDGETHSEQYRPNSNGGGISIKMATDPNHKDISQFEYTLSEPQVFYDLSNIDGYPFSEGGVSIHPSDSSCPAVVCEGGVKECKEAYNQPKDDHATHGCPQETDLNVVLCAGGGSAGPKKMFKPVQEKAANRPRHPHARPE
;
A
#
# COMPACT_ATOMS: atom_id res chain seq x y z
N MET A 1 -7.57 -34.18 -68.09
CA MET A 1 -7.00 -35.23 -67.21
C MET A 1 -5.52 -34.88 -67.09
N HIS A 2 -4.89 -34.53 -65.97
CA HIS A 2 -5.16 -34.75 -64.56
C HIS A 2 -4.66 -33.54 -63.74
N SER A 3 -5.35 -33.24 -62.65
CA SER A 3 -4.96 -32.26 -61.63
C SER A 3 -3.77 -32.77 -60.81
N ASN A 4 -2.80 -31.90 -60.50
CA ASN A 4 -1.82 -32.15 -59.44
C ASN A 4 -2.11 -31.21 -58.27
N THR A 5 -2.71 -31.77 -57.23
CA THR A 5 -3.00 -31.09 -55.96
C THR A 5 -1.71 -30.98 -55.15
N ALA A 6 -1.35 -29.76 -54.76
CA ALA A 6 -0.29 -29.49 -53.80
C ALA A 6 -0.76 -29.83 -52.38
N VAL A 7 0.08 -30.53 -51.62
CA VAL A 7 -0.14 -30.77 -50.18
C VAL A 7 0.96 -30.03 -49.43
N ILE A 8 0.63 -28.85 -48.91
CA ILE A 8 1.48 -28.10 -47.98
C ILE A 8 1.04 -28.52 -46.58
N ALA A 9 1.82 -29.37 -45.93
CA ALA A 9 1.61 -29.74 -44.54
C ALA A 9 2.12 -28.59 -43.64
N LEU A 10 1.22 -27.81 -43.06
CA LEU A 10 1.55 -26.89 -41.97
C LEU A 10 1.68 -27.70 -40.68
N SER A 11 2.91 -27.97 -40.25
CA SER A 11 3.21 -28.42 -38.90
C SER A 11 3.02 -27.26 -37.92
N ALA A 12 1.88 -27.23 -37.25
CA ALA A 12 1.65 -26.32 -36.13
C ALA A 12 2.52 -26.76 -34.94
N LEU A 13 3.66 -26.10 -34.72
CA LEU A 13 4.35 -26.16 -33.44
C LEU A 13 3.48 -25.44 -32.41
N ALA A 14 2.77 -26.20 -31.57
CA ALA A 14 2.18 -25.67 -30.35
C ALA A 14 3.33 -25.22 -29.44
N ALA A 15 3.60 -23.92 -29.39
CA ALA A 15 4.50 -23.35 -28.39
C ALA A 15 3.86 -23.59 -27.01
N LEU A 16 4.44 -24.49 -26.23
CA LEU A 16 4.20 -24.57 -24.79
C LEU A 16 4.73 -23.26 -24.20
N VAL A 17 3.87 -22.26 -24.07
CA VAL A 17 4.16 -21.09 -23.24
C VAL A 17 4.24 -21.65 -21.82
N PRO A 18 5.38 -21.53 -21.13
CA PRO A 18 5.39 -21.80 -19.70
C PRO A 18 4.39 -20.84 -19.09
N ALA A 19 3.32 -21.35 -18.49
CA ALA A 19 2.57 -20.58 -17.52
C ALA A 19 3.60 -20.22 -16.45
N ALA A 20 4.08 -18.97 -16.47
CA ALA A 20 4.90 -18.44 -15.40
C ALA A 20 4.12 -18.75 -14.12
N LEU A 21 4.76 -19.49 -13.21
CA LEU A 21 4.20 -19.80 -11.90
C LEU A 21 3.78 -18.46 -11.29
N ALA A 22 2.47 -18.26 -11.11
CA ALA A 22 1.87 -17.14 -10.40
C ALA A 22 2.17 -17.31 -8.89
N GLY A 23 3.46 -17.21 -8.57
CA GLY A 23 4.04 -17.29 -7.24
C GLY A 23 5.20 -16.29 -7.16
N GLY A 24 4.98 -15.08 -7.66
CA GLY A 24 5.90 -13.97 -7.43
C GLY A 24 6.03 -13.74 -5.93
N ASN A 25 7.24 -13.45 -5.45
CA ASN A 25 7.44 -13.07 -4.05
C ASN A 25 6.64 -11.80 -3.78
N LEU A 26 5.60 -11.89 -2.94
CA LEU A 26 4.85 -10.73 -2.46
C LEU A 26 5.70 -9.94 -1.46
N GLY A 27 5.64 -8.62 -1.59
CA GLY A 27 6.22 -7.69 -0.61
C GLY A 27 5.43 -7.66 0.69
N THR A 28 5.82 -6.72 1.55
CA THR A 28 5.28 -6.55 2.90
C THR A 28 4.69 -5.17 3.15
N ALA A 29 3.63 -5.14 3.94
CA ALA A 29 3.05 -3.95 4.53
C ALA A 29 3.69 -3.77 5.92
N ASN A 30 4.50 -2.72 6.09
CA ASN A 30 5.25 -2.47 7.32
C ASN A 30 4.77 -1.16 7.96
N VAL A 31 4.51 -1.17 9.27
CA VAL A 31 4.13 0.04 10.03
C VAL A 31 5.07 0.21 11.20
N GLN A 32 5.84 1.30 11.21
CA GLN A 32 6.74 1.66 12.29
C GLN A 32 6.16 2.80 13.14
N ASN A 33 6.21 2.61 14.46
CA ASN A 33 5.84 3.66 15.41
C ASN A 33 7.07 4.49 15.81
N ALA A 34 7.04 5.80 15.54
CA ALA A 34 8.03 6.77 16.01
C ALA A 34 7.41 7.89 16.85
N CYS A 35 6.25 7.65 17.45
CA CYS A 35 5.45 8.67 18.14
C CYS A 35 5.86 8.94 19.59
N GLY A 36 6.82 8.21 20.17
CA GLY A 36 7.22 8.33 21.58
C GLY A 36 6.17 7.79 22.57
N LYS A 37 5.14 7.10 22.08
CA LYS A 37 4.03 6.50 22.84
C LYS A 37 3.49 5.29 22.09
N ASP A 38 2.73 4.44 22.76
CA ASP A 38 2.06 3.30 22.13
C ASP A 38 1.04 3.78 21.07
N VAL A 39 0.94 3.03 19.98
CA VAL A 39 -0.10 3.17 18.94
C VAL A 39 -0.81 1.84 18.74
N TYR A 40 -1.98 1.88 18.13
CA TYR A 40 -2.86 0.73 18.01
C TYR A 40 -3.24 0.49 16.55
N LEU A 41 -3.07 -0.75 16.09
CA LEU A 41 -3.34 -1.16 14.72
C LEU A 41 -4.44 -2.22 14.65
N TRP A 42 -5.21 -2.21 13.56
CA TRP A 42 -6.13 -3.26 13.15
C TRP A 42 -5.97 -3.49 11.64
N SER A 43 -5.63 -4.71 11.23
CA SER A 43 -5.46 -5.07 9.82
C SER A 43 -6.71 -5.74 9.27
N ILE A 44 -7.57 -4.97 8.60
CA ILE A 44 -8.95 -5.36 8.29
C ILE A 44 -9.12 -5.65 6.79
N ALA A 45 -9.68 -6.82 6.47
CA ALA A 45 -10.16 -7.15 5.13
C ALA A 45 -11.64 -6.79 4.96
N ASP A 46 -12.53 -7.54 5.64
CA ASP A 46 -13.99 -7.46 5.38
C ASP A 46 -14.86 -7.36 6.64
N SER A 47 -14.32 -7.59 7.83
CA SER A 47 -15.13 -7.67 9.05
C SER A 47 -14.59 -6.84 10.20
N ALA A 48 -15.53 -6.25 10.96
CA ALA A 48 -15.23 -5.66 12.25
C ALA A 48 -14.96 -6.80 13.25
N GLY A 49 -13.79 -6.80 13.91
CA GLY A 49 -13.45 -7.82 14.90
C GLY A 49 -11.99 -8.26 14.90
N GLU A 50 -11.16 -7.74 13.99
CA GLU A 50 -9.73 -8.03 13.98
C GLU A 50 -9.05 -7.64 15.29
N LYS A 51 -8.06 -8.43 15.68
CA LYS A 51 -7.36 -8.26 16.96
C LYS A 51 -6.56 -6.97 16.94
N MET A 52 -6.73 -6.14 17.97
CA MET A 52 -5.89 -4.97 18.18
C MET A 52 -4.43 -5.39 18.38
N ILE A 53 -3.53 -4.73 17.66
CA ILE A 53 -2.09 -4.85 17.80
C ILE A 53 -1.61 -3.58 18.49
N THR A 54 -1.05 -3.70 19.69
CA THR A 54 -0.36 -2.59 20.35
C THR A 54 1.08 -2.55 19.85
N LEU A 55 1.48 -1.44 19.27
CA LEU A 55 2.83 -1.20 18.77
C LEU A 55 3.51 -0.16 19.66
N LYS A 56 4.53 -0.56 20.42
CA LYS A 56 5.29 0.34 21.29
C LYS A 56 6.15 1.29 20.48
N ASP A 57 6.61 2.36 21.11
CA ASP A 57 7.55 3.28 20.47
C ASP A 57 8.79 2.55 19.94
N GLY A 58 9.14 2.82 18.69
CA GLY A 58 10.26 2.20 17.97
C GLY A 58 9.98 0.79 17.42
N GLU A 59 8.85 0.16 17.75
CA GLU A 59 8.49 -1.15 17.19
C GLU A 59 7.95 -1.02 15.75
N THR A 60 8.06 -2.12 15.01
CA THR A 60 7.51 -2.28 13.66
C THR A 60 6.59 -3.48 13.62
N HIS A 61 5.38 -3.29 13.09
CA HIS A 61 4.50 -4.36 12.66
C HIS A 61 4.74 -4.65 11.17
N SER A 62 4.79 -5.93 10.78
CA SER A 62 4.99 -6.36 9.40
C SER A 62 4.02 -7.49 9.07
N GLU A 63 3.36 -7.38 7.92
CA GLU A 63 2.57 -8.45 7.33
C GLU A 63 2.91 -8.61 5.85
N GLN A 64 2.95 -9.84 5.34
CA GLN A 64 2.99 -10.07 3.90
C GLN A 64 1.64 -9.66 3.30
N TYR A 65 1.63 -9.10 2.10
CA TYR A 65 0.38 -8.79 1.43
C TYR A 65 -0.51 -10.02 1.30
N ARG A 66 -1.80 -9.82 1.50
CA ARG A 66 -2.81 -10.86 1.30
C ARG A 66 -3.97 -10.31 0.46
N PRO A 67 -4.61 -11.15 -0.37
CA PRO A 67 -5.80 -10.74 -1.09
C PRO A 67 -6.98 -10.61 -0.12
N ASN A 68 -7.91 -9.73 -0.47
CA ASN A 68 -9.22 -9.72 0.14
C ASN A 68 -10.19 -10.59 -0.68
N SER A 69 -11.00 -11.39 -0.01
CA SER A 69 -11.88 -12.39 -0.65
C SER A 69 -12.97 -11.78 -1.53
N ASN A 70 -13.38 -10.54 -1.24
CA ASN A 70 -14.37 -9.80 -2.03
C ASN A 70 -13.74 -8.96 -3.16
N GLY A 71 -12.41 -9.01 -3.33
CA GLY A 71 -11.67 -8.22 -4.30
C GLY A 71 -11.36 -6.77 -3.89
N GLY A 72 -11.73 -6.36 -2.67
CA GLY A 72 -11.36 -5.07 -2.10
C GLY A 72 -9.93 -5.01 -1.55
N GLY A 73 -9.59 -3.90 -0.90
CA GLY A 73 -8.31 -3.72 -0.22
C GLY A 73 -8.28 -4.32 1.19
N ILE A 74 -7.08 -4.33 1.76
CA ILE A 74 -6.83 -4.46 3.18
C ILE A 74 -6.59 -3.06 3.74
N SER A 75 -7.25 -2.71 4.84
CA SER A 75 -7.10 -1.44 5.53
C SER A 75 -6.41 -1.67 6.88
N ILE A 76 -5.15 -1.24 7.00
CA ILE A 76 -4.46 -1.17 8.29
C ILE A 76 -4.85 0.14 8.95
N LYS A 77 -5.82 0.05 9.86
CA LYS A 77 -6.31 1.17 10.66
C LYS A 77 -5.32 1.47 11.78
N MET A 78 -5.00 2.74 11.97
CA MET A 78 -3.94 3.22 12.85
C MET A 78 -4.50 4.33 13.76
N ALA A 79 -4.33 4.18 15.07
CA ALA A 79 -4.82 5.15 16.04
C ALA A 79 -3.84 5.37 17.20
N THR A 80 -4.02 6.47 17.93
CA THR A 80 -3.32 6.74 19.20
C THR A 80 -4.20 6.45 20.44
N ASP A 81 -5.43 6.00 20.23
CA ASP A 81 -6.39 5.59 21.25
C ASP A 81 -6.88 4.16 20.96
N PRO A 82 -6.94 3.26 21.96
CA PRO A 82 -7.29 1.85 21.75
C PRO A 82 -8.78 1.62 21.47
N ASN A 83 -9.63 2.63 21.57
CA ASN A 83 -11.09 2.50 21.39
C ASN A 83 -11.55 2.60 19.93
N HIS A 84 -10.63 2.42 18.96
CA HIS A 84 -10.94 2.36 17.53
C HIS A 84 -11.70 3.61 17.02
N LYS A 85 -11.18 4.79 17.34
CA LYS A 85 -11.70 6.11 16.93
C LYS A 85 -10.54 6.99 16.47
N ASP A 86 -10.84 8.03 15.68
CA ASP A 86 -9.85 8.98 15.12
C ASP A 86 -8.71 8.22 14.42
N ILE A 87 -8.99 7.76 13.20
CA ILE A 87 -8.23 6.70 12.54
C ILE A 87 -7.62 7.23 11.23
N SER A 88 -6.30 7.11 11.12
CA SER A 88 -5.63 7.09 9.82
C SER A 88 -5.60 5.66 9.28
N GLN A 89 -5.77 5.48 7.98
CA GLN A 89 -5.87 4.18 7.33
C GLN A 89 -4.79 4.07 6.27
N PHE A 90 -3.90 3.09 6.42
CA PHE A 90 -3.00 2.69 5.34
C PHE A 90 -3.67 1.53 4.61
N GLU A 91 -4.03 1.76 3.36
CA GLU A 91 -4.79 0.80 2.57
C GLU A 91 -3.90 0.22 1.47
N TYR A 92 -4.03 -1.09 1.21
CA TYR A 92 -3.40 -1.73 0.07
C TYR A 92 -4.32 -2.74 -0.60
N THR A 93 -4.22 -2.86 -1.92
CA THR A 93 -4.97 -3.84 -2.71
C THR A 93 -4.04 -4.60 -3.63
N LEU A 94 -4.02 -5.93 -3.53
CA LEU A 94 -3.32 -6.78 -4.48
C LEU A 94 -4.15 -6.92 -5.75
N SER A 95 -3.57 -6.53 -6.88
CA SER A 95 -4.15 -6.70 -8.21
C SER A 95 -3.00 -7.04 -9.16
N GLU A 96 -2.72 -8.33 -9.28
CA GLU A 96 -1.52 -8.84 -9.95
C GLU A 96 -1.34 -8.21 -11.35
N PRO A 97 -0.12 -7.77 -11.72
CA PRO A 97 1.15 -7.92 -11.00
C PRO A 97 1.48 -6.78 -10.02
N GLN A 98 0.50 -5.97 -9.61
CA GLN A 98 0.71 -4.75 -8.83
C GLN A 98 0.13 -4.84 -7.41
N VAL A 99 0.68 -3.99 -6.53
CA VAL A 99 0.02 -3.56 -5.29
C VAL A 99 -0.36 -2.10 -5.44
N PHE A 100 -1.63 -1.79 -5.17
CA PHE A 100 -2.12 -0.42 -5.06
C PHE A 100 -2.15 -0.02 -3.59
N TYR A 101 -1.91 1.26 -3.30
CA TYR A 101 -1.89 1.76 -1.92
C TYR A 101 -2.25 3.23 -1.83
N ASP A 102 -2.69 3.63 -0.65
CA ASP A 102 -2.97 5.01 -0.28
C ASP A 102 -2.96 5.21 1.25
N LEU A 103 -3.06 6.47 1.65
CA LEU A 103 -3.32 6.89 3.00
C LEU A 103 -4.67 7.60 3.04
N SER A 104 -5.53 7.25 4.00
CA SER A 104 -6.81 7.90 4.22
C SER A 104 -6.92 8.43 5.65
N ASN A 105 -7.33 9.69 5.77
CA ASN A 105 -7.61 10.39 7.01
C ASN A 105 -9.11 10.75 7.14
N ILE A 106 -9.97 10.10 6.34
CA ILE A 106 -11.42 10.34 6.34
C ILE A 106 -12.04 10.09 7.74
N ASP A 107 -11.54 9.08 8.45
CA ASP A 107 -12.02 8.67 9.78
C ASP A 107 -11.27 9.37 10.93
N GLY A 108 -10.39 10.32 10.61
CA GLY A 108 -9.56 11.04 11.57
C GLY A 108 -8.12 11.22 11.12
N TYR A 109 -7.37 12.07 11.83
CA TYR A 109 -5.95 12.27 11.58
C TYR A 109 -5.16 12.39 12.89
N PRO A 110 -5.10 11.31 13.69
CA PRO A 110 -4.51 11.31 15.04
C PRO A 110 -3.00 11.56 15.05
N PHE A 111 -2.36 11.48 13.88
CA PHE A 111 -0.92 11.66 13.70
C PHE A 111 -0.54 13.02 13.08
N SER A 112 -1.50 13.93 12.87
CA SER A 112 -1.28 15.23 12.21
C SER A 112 -0.11 16.05 12.76
N GLU A 113 0.10 16.07 14.07
CA GLU A 113 1.23 16.78 14.69
C GLU A 113 2.60 16.16 14.36
N GLY A 114 2.67 14.83 14.24
CA GLY A 114 3.90 14.10 13.96
C GLY A 114 4.12 13.76 12.49
N GLY A 115 3.07 13.79 11.67
CA GLY A 115 3.09 13.34 10.29
C GLY A 115 2.98 11.83 10.11
N VAL A 116 2.75 11.41 8.87
CA VAL A 116 2.73 10.00 8.42
C VAL A 116 3.38 9.94 7.06
N SER A 117 4.22 8.94 6.81
CA SER A 117 4.77 8.69 5.48
C SER A 117 4.67 7.22 5.08
N ILE A 118 4.62 6.96 3.77
CA ILE A 118 4.73 5.64 3.15
C ILE A 118 5.91 5.68 2.18
N HIS A 119 6.88 4.81 2.41
CA HIS A 119 8.10 4.68 1.61
C HIS A 119 8.15 3.29 0.96
N PRO A 120 7.79 3.19 -0.33
CA PRO A 120 8.04 2.00 -1.11
C PRO A 120 9.54 1.64 -1.14
N SER A 121 9.87 0.35 -1.10
CA SER A 121 11.27 -0.11 -1.25
C SER A 121 11.79 0.01 -2.68
N ASP A 122 10.89 0.05 -3.67
CA ASP A 122 11.19 0.41 -5.05
C ASP A 122 11.13 1.94 -5.22
N SER A 123 12.29 2.55 -5.48
CA SER A 123 12.44 4.00 -5.70
C SER A 123 11.67 4.57 -6.89
N SER A 124 11.18 3.72 -7.79
CA SER A 124 10.36 4.13 -8.93
C SER A 124 8.89 4.32 -8.57
N CYS A 125 8.50 3.93 -7.36
CA CYS A 125 7.17 4.16 -6.84
C CYS A 125 7.04 5.50 -6.10
N PRO A 126 5.86 6.16 -6.16
CA PRO A 126 5.63 7.40 -5.43
C PRO A 126 5.68 7.23 -3.90
N ALA A 127 6.41 8.07 -3.18
CA ALA A 127 6.23 8.13 -1.73
C ALA A 127 4.95 8.93 -1.39
N VAL A 128 4.35 8.61 -0.24
CA VAL A 128 3.31 9.44 0.39
C VAL A 128 3.94 10.12 1.59
N VAL A 129 3.90 11.44 1.66
CA VAL A 129 4.48 12.19 2.78
C VAL A 129 3.49 13.23 3.27
N CYS A 130 2.99 13.01 4.47
CA CYS A 130 2.19 13.97 5.22
C CYS A 130 3.04 14.54 6.36
N GLU A 131 3.52 15.78 6.19
CA GLU A 131 4.38 16.46 7.15
C GLU A 131 3.71 16.66 8.51
N GLY A 132 4.51 16.71 9.58
CA GLY A 132 4.01 17.06 10.91
C GLY A 132 3.50 18.50 10.99
N GLY A 133 2.44 18.71 11.76
CA GLY A 133 1.80 20.01 11.98
C GLY A 133 0.80 20.42 10.89
N VAL A 134 0.50 19.54 9.92
CA VAL A 134 -0.52 19.82 8.89
C VAL A 134 -1.87 19.23 9.30
N LYS A 135 -2.92 20.04 9.21
CA LYS A 135 -4.29 19.60 9.56
C LYS A 135 -4.94 18.74 8.48
N GLU A 136 -4.55 18.96 7.23
CA GLU A 136 -5.07 18.27 6.06
C GLU A 136 -3.87 17.88 5.18
N CYS A 137 -3.73 16.59 4.90
CA CYS A 137 -2.62 16.10 4.08
C CYS A 137 -3.08 15.92 2.64
N LYS A 138 -2.47 16.64 1.70
CA LYS A 138 -2.84 16.59 0.28
C LYS A 138 -2.54 15.25 -0.40
N GLU A 139 -1.58 14.49 0.13
CA GLU A 139 -1.22 13.16 -0.37
C GLU A 139 -2.10 12.04 0.23
N ALA A 140 -3.08 12.38 1.07
CA ALA A 140 -4.05 11.45 1.64
C ALA A 140 -5.47 11.76 1.13
N TYR A 141 -6.34 10.76 1.20
CA TYR A 141 -7.79 10.96 1.13
C TYR A 141 -8.26 11.66 2.41
N ASN A 142 -8.95 12.79 2.27
CA ASN A 142 -9.49 13.54 3.42
C ASN A 142 -11.03 13.61 3.39
N GLN A 143 -11.67 13.24 2.27
CA GLN A 143 -13.12 13.26 2.14
C GLN A 143 -13.61 12.00 1.41
N PRO A 144 -14.82 11.48 1.66
CA PRO A 144 -15.30 10.25 1.01
C PRO A 144 -15.39 10.26 -0.54
N LYS A 145 -15.10 11.37 -1.20
CA LYS A 145 -15.25 11.56 -2.65
C LYS A 145 -14.01 12.17 -3.32
N ASP A 146 -12.89 12.36 -2.61
CA ASP A 146 -11.63 12.66 -3.30
C ASP A 146 -11.04 11.35 -3.86
N ASP A 147 -10.53 11.37 -5.10
CA ASP A 147 -10.13 10.17 -5.86
C ASP A 147 -8.70 10.26 -6.46
N HIS A 148 -7.83 11.07 -5.83
CA HIS A 148 -6.52 11.44 -6.36
C HIS A 148 -5.31 10.77 -5.70
N ALA A 149 -5.47 10.14 -4.53
CA ALA A 149 -4.36 9.77 -3.63
C ALA A 149 -3.85 8.32 -3.78
N THR A 150 -4.46 7.51 -4.65
CA THR A 150 -3.99 6.13 -4.89
C THR A 150 -2.73 6.08 -5.77
N HIS A 151 -1.81 5.22 -5.36
CA HIS A 151 -0.57 4.90 -6.06
C HIS A 151 -0.48 3.40 -6.37
N GLY A 152 0.48 3.02 -7.22
CA GLY A 152 0.70 1.63 -7.60
C GLY A 152 2.18 1.30 -7.73
N CYS A 153 2.52 0.08 -7.31
CA CYS A 153 3.87 -0.50 -7.37
C CYS A 153 3.83 -1.93 -7.92
N PRO A 154 4.97 -2.48 -8.37
CA PRO A 154 5.14 -3.93 -8.47
C PRO A 154 4.83 -4.60 -7.11
N GLN A 155 4.10 -5.71 -7.10
CA GLN A 155 3.61 -6.37 -5.88
C GLN A 155 4.71 -6.94 -4.96
N GLU A 156 5.94 -7.06 -5.45
CA GLU A 156 7.14 -7.41 -4.70
C GLU A 156 7.71 -6.25 -3.87
N THR A 157 7.21 -5.04 -4.06
CA THR A 157 7.64 -3.84 -3.34
C THR A 157 7.18 -3.90 -1.89
N ASP A 158 8.05 -3.59 -0.94
CA ASP A 158 7.66 -3.38 0.45
C ASP A 158 7.16 -1.95 0.63
N LEU A 159 6.03 -1.78 1.31
CA LEU A 159 5.48 -0.47 1.66
C LEU A 159 5.77 -0.19 3.13
N ASN A 160 6.65 0.77 3.39
CA ASN A 160 7.13 1.09 4.73
C ASN A 160 6.48 2.36 5.27
N VAL A 161 5.49 2.21 6.13
CA VAL A 161 4.81 3.30 6.83
C VAL A 161 5.60 3.73 8.06
N VAL A 162 5.78 5.04 8.24
CA VAL A 162 6.39 5.62 9.44
C VAL A 162 5.43 6.62 10.06
N LEU A 163 5.04 6.37 11.31
CA LEU A 163 4.16 7.23 12.09
C LEU A 163 4.97 8.23 12.91
N CYS A 164 4.56 9.49 12.90
CA CYS A 164 5.21 10.58 13.64
C CYS A 164 6.65 10.91 13.21
N ALA A 165 6.95 10.79 11.92
CA ALA A 165 8.30 10.99 11.38
C ALA A 165 8.86 12.43 11.56
N GLY A 166 8.00 13.44 11.73
CA GLY A 166 8.35 14.86 11.74
C GLY A 166 8.17 15.61 13.07
N GLY A 167 7.71 14.98 14.16
CA GLY A 167 7.31 15.71 15.37
C GLY A 167 7.70 15.06 16.70
N GLY A 168 8.87 15.42 17.24
CA GLY A 168 9.22 15.18 18.64
C GLY A 168 10.71 14.88 18.87
N SER A 169 11.32 15.58 19.82
CA SER A 169 12.76 15.68 20.13
C SER A 169 13.51 14.41 20.56
N ALA A 170 13.03 13.22 20.19
CA ALA A 170 13.73 11.95 20.42
C ALA A 170 13.32 10.84 19.43
N GLY A 171 13.10 11.17 18.15
CA GLY A 171 12.77 10.18 17.12
C GLY A 171 13.68 8.93 17.20
N PRO A 172 13.14 7.72 16.95
CA PRO A 172 13.84 6.48 17.18
C PRO A 172 15.14 6.41 16.35
N LYS A 173 16.20 5.85 16.94
CA LYS A 173 17.55 5.79 16.33
C LYS A 173 17.64 4.99 15.02
N LYS A 174 16.55 4.33 14.60
CA LYS A 174 16.43 3.59 13.33
C LYS A 174 15.02 3.78 12.75
N MET A 175 14.85 4.80 11.90
CA MET A 175 13.67 4.91 11.03
C MET A 175 13.95 4.17 9.72
N PHE A 176 12.89 3.68 9.06
CA PHE A 176 12.99 3.34 7.64
C PHE A 176 13.55 4.54 6.88
N LYS A 177 14.67 4.35 6.18
CA LYS A 177 15.27 5.44 5.40
C LYS A 177 14.45 5.62 4.12
N PRO A 178 14.06 6.86 3.76
CA PRO A 178 13.52 7.12 2.44
C PRO A 178 14.50 6.60 1.39
N VAL A 179 14.01 5.77 0.46
CA VAL A 179 14.76 5.51 -0.78
C VAL A 179 14.73 6.82 -1.58
N GLN A 180 15.88 7.25 -2.11
CA GLN A 180 16.00 8.50 -2.85
C GLN A 180 14.97 8.53 -3.99
N GLU A 181 14.03 9.47 -3.94
CA GLU A 181 12.86 9.53 -4.83
C GLU A 181 13.28 9.98 -6.25
N LYS A 182 12.89 9.23 -7.28
CA LYS A 182 12.84 9.73 -8.65
C LYS A 182 11.37 9.94 -9.02
N ALA A 183 11.02 11.15 -9.43
CA ALA A 183 9.66 11.54 -9.78
C ALA A 183 8.98 10.50 -10.71
N ALA A 184 7.93 9.85 -10.19
CA ALA A 184 7.22 8.79 -10.89
C ALA A 184 5.84 9.25 -11.36
N ASN A 185 5.49 8.84 -12.58
CA ASN A 185 4.24 9.16 -13.26
C ASN A 185 3.09 8.34 -12.65
N ARG A 186 2.07 8.99 -12.10
CA ARG A 186 0.95 8.36 -11.35
C ARG A 186 0.05 7.51 -12.26
N PRO A 187 -0.04 6.17 -12.06
CA PRO A 187 -1.05 5.34 -12.73
C PRO A 187 -2.44 5.55 -12.09
N ARG A 188 -3.52 5.42 -12.88
CA ARG A 188 -4.92 5.54 -12.41
C ARG A 188 -5.48 4.19 -11.97
N HIS A 189 -6.29 4.23 -10.91
CA HIS A 189 -6.97 3.06 -10.32
C HIS A 189 -8.03 2.44 -11.26
N PRO A 190 -8.25 1.10 -11.27
CA PRO A 190 -9.26 0.43 -12.10
C PRO A 190 -10.72 0.80 -11.78
N HIS A 191 -10.97 1.39 -10.61
CA HIS A 191 -12.31 1.82 -10.18
C HIS A 191 -12.49 3.35 -10.12
N ALA A 192 -11.50 4.14 -10.57
CA ALA A 192 -11.74 5.55 -10.82
C ALA A 192 -12.71 5.70 -12.00
N ARG A 193 -13.92 6.19 -11.75
CA ARG A 193 -14.89 6.44 -12.82
C ARG A 193 -14.36 7.60 -13.69
N PRO A 194 -14.58 7.59 -15.02
CA PRO A 194 -14.31 8.77 -15.82
C PRO A 194 -15.21 9.92 -15.36
N GLU A 195 -14.66 11.14 -15.39
CA GLU A 195 -15.39 12.41 -15.20
C GLU A 195 -16.66 12.50 -16.08
#